data_AF-A0A370WZ14-F1
#
_entry.id   AF-A0A370WZ14-F1
#
_cell.length_a   1.000
_cell.length_b   1.000
_cell.length_c   1.000
_cell.angle_alpha   90.00
_cell.angle_beta   90.00
_cell.angle_gamma   90.00
#
_symmetry.space_group_name_H-M   'P 1'
#
loop_
_entity.id
_entity.type
_entity.pdbx_description
1 polymer ?
#
loop_
_entity_poly.entity_id
_entity_poly.type
_entity_poly.pdbx_seq_one_letter_code
_entity_poly.pdbx_strand_id
1 'polypeptide(L)'
;MTSFQWFCFALRVIGAWNFVMGLEHFLAAFNGMRGYYTPASTQPFGFFLQGCLHITVALVLMRFAPFLAVFAYPKPTPSTSEQNPDATDV
;
A
#
# COMPACT_ATOMS: atom_id res chain seq x y z
N MET A 1 7.82 -20.21 1.82
CA MET A 1 7.52 -18.80 2.15
C MET A 1 6.41 -18.76 3.18
N THR A 2 6.53 -17.93 4.21
CA THR A 2 5.49 -17.77 5.25
C THR A 2 4.31 -16.96 4.72
N SER A 3 3.11 -17.08 5.33
CA SER A 3 1.93 -16.28 4.94
C SER A 3 2.20 -14.77 4.97
N PHE A 4 3.05 -14.32 5.90
CA PHE A 4 3.53 -12.94 5.99
C PHE A 4 4.31 -12.50 4.73
N GLN A 5 5.19 -13.37 4.21
CA GLN A 5 5.97 -13.08 3.01
C GLN A 5 5.07 -13.00 1.76
N TRP A 6 4.08 -13.88 1.66
CA TRP A 6 3.07 -13.84 0.59
C TRP A 6 2.21 -12.58 0.65
N PHE A 7 1.81 -12.15 1.84
CA PHE A 7 1.06 -10.90 2.01
C PHE A 7 1.90 -9.68 1.62
N CYS A 8 3.17 -9.62 2.03
CA CYS A 8 4.10 -8.57 1.60
C CYS A 8 4.27 -8.55 0.07
N PHE A 9 4.34 -9.73 -0.56
CA PHE A 9 4.45 -9.84 -2.01
C PHE A 9 3.17 -9.32 -2.70
N ALA A 10 1.99 -9.71 -2.22
CA ALA A 10 0.72 -9.20 -2.74
C ALA A 10 0.60 -7.66 -2.64
N LEU A 11 1.00 -7.08 -1.51
CA LEU A 11 1.03 -5.61 -1.34
C LEU A 11 1.94 -4.93 -2.37
N ARG A 12 3.08 -5.53 -2.70
CA ARG A 12 3.99 -5.00 -3.73
C ARG A 12 3.40 -5.12 -5.13
N VAL A 13 2.70 -6.22 -5.44
CA VAL A 13 2.00 -6.40 -6.73
C VAL A 13 0.88 -5.36 -6.88
N ILE A 14 0.09 -5.14 -5.83
CA ILE A 14 -0.95 -4.10 -5.81
C ILE A 14 -0.32 -2.70 -5.95
N GLY A 15 0.82 -2.47 -5.30
CA GLY A 15 1.59 -1.24 -5.47
C GLY A 15 2.03 -1.04 -6.92
N ALA A 16 2.56 -2.09 -7.57
CA ALA A 16 2.97 -2.04 -8.99
C ALA A 16 1.79 -1.73 -9.92
N TRP A 17 0.65 -2.36 -9.66
CA TRP A 17 -0.59 -2.06 -10.39
C TRP A 17 -1.02 -0.59 -10.23
N ASN A 18 -1.02 -0.07 -9.01
CA ASN A 18 -1.35 1.34 -8.76
C ASN A 18 -0.38 2.30 -9.47
N PHE A 19 0.89 1.93 -9.61
CA PHE A 19 1.85 2.74 -10.35
C PHE A 19 1.48 2.85 -11.83
N VAL A 20 1.10 1.72 -12.46
CA VAL A 20 0.63 1.70 -13.86
C VAL A 20 -0.62 2.57 -14.03
N MET A 21 -1.62 2.40 -13.15
CA MET A 21 -2.81 3.25 -13.15
C MET A 21 -2.47 4.73 -13.00
N GLY A 22 -1.56 5.09 -12.10
CA GLY A 22 -1.10 6.46 -11.96
C GLY A 22 -0.50 7.03 -13.24
N LEU A 23 0.30 6.23 -13.96
CA LEU A 23 0.88 6.61 -15.24
C LEU A 23 -0.19 6.84 -16.32
N GLU A 24 -1.23 6.00 -16.37
CA GLU A 24 -2.36 6.18 -17.28
C GLU A 24 -3.07 7.52 -17.04
N HIS A 25 -3.28 7.91 -15.78
CA HIS A 25 -3.88 9.20 -15.44
C HIS A 25 -2.98 10.38 -15.82
N PHE A 26 -1.65 10.22 -15.70
CA PHE A 26 -0.71 11.21 -16.22
C PHE A 26 -0.78 11.36 -17.74
N LEU A 27 -0.89 10.25 -18.47
CA LEU A 27 -1.07 10.27 -19.93
C LEU A 27 -2.39 10.93 -20.31
N ALA A 28 -3.48 10.65 -19.59
CA ALA A 28 -4.77 11.30 -19.79
C ALA A 28 -4.70 12.82 -19.52
N ALA A 29 -4.02 13.24 -18.45
CA ALA A 29 -3.78 14.65 -18.15
C ALA A 29 -2.95 15.34 -19.23
N PHE A 30 -1.88 14.69 -19.69
CA PHE A 30 -1.00 15.20 -20.75
C PHE A 30 -1.74 15.35 -22.07
N ASN A 31 -2.49 14.34 -22.49
CA ASN A 31 -3.32 14.39 -23.69
C ASN A 31 -4.41 15.46 -23.57
N GLY A 32 -4.98 15.65 -22.38
CA GLY A 32 -5.90 16.73 -22.04
C GLY A 32 -5.29 18.11 -22.24
N MET A 33 -4.10 18.36 -21.70
CA MET A 33 -3.39 19.64 -21.84
C MET A 33 -2.96 19.94 -23.27
N ARG A 34 -2.61 18.90 -24.05
CA ARG A 34 -2.19 19.04 -25.45
C ARG A 34 -3.37 19.17 -26.42
N GLY A 35 -4.61 19.07 -25.93
CA GLY A 35 -5.81 19.15 -26.76
C GLY A 35 -6.07 17.92 -27.62
N TYR A 36 -5.33 16.82 -27.41
CA TYR A 36 -5.57 15.54 -28.10
C TYR A 36 -6.78 14.79 -27.52
N TYR A 37 -7.24 15.20 -26.35
CA TYR A 37 -8.36 14.61 -25.63
C TYR A 37 -9.10 15.71 -24.89
N THR A 38 -10.42 15.82 -25.06
CA THR A 38 -11.25 16.77 -24.31
C THR A 38 -12.22 15.96 -23.44
N PRO A 39 -11.94 15.80 -22.14
CA PRO A 39 -12.84 15.08 -21.25
C PRO A 39 -14.16 15.86 -21.12
N ALA A 40 -15.30 15.16 -21.21
CA ALA A 40 -16.62 15.78 -21.16
C ALA A 40 -16.93 16.49 -19.82
N SER A 41 -16.25 16.12 -18.72
CA SER A 41 -16.56 16.60 -17.37
C SER A 41 -15.36 16.89 -16.47
N THR A 42 -14.17 16.40 -16.80
CA THR A 42 -13.03 16.36 -15.86
C THR A 42 -11.89 17.23 -16.34
N GLN A 43 -11.47 18.20 -15.54
CA GLN A 43 -10.33 19.05 -15.89
C GLN A 43 -9.01 18.24 -15.92
N PRO A 44 -8.06 18.56 -16.83
CA PRO A 44 -6.76 17.89 -16.91
C PRO A 44 -5.99 17.85 -15.59
N PHE A 45 -6.16 18.90 -14.75
CA PHE A 45 -5.57 18.98 -13.43
C PHE A 45 -6.10 17.90 -12.45
N GLY A 46 -7.34 17.47 -12.61
CA GLY A 46 -7.93 16.38 -11.82
C GLY A 46 -7.26 15.04 -12.11
N PHE A 47 -6.99 14.74 -13.39
CA PHE A 47 -6.25 13.54 -13.78
C PHE A 47 -4.81 13.57 -13.25
N PHE A 48 -4.15 14.73 -13.28
CA PHE A 48 -2.81 14.89 -12.72
C PHE A 48 -2.77 14.59 -11.21
N LEU A 49 -3.68 15.19 -10.43
CA LEU A 49 -3.80 14.95 -8.99
C LEU A 49 -4.09 13.47 -8.68
N GLN A 50 -4.99 12.85 -9.45
CA GLN A 50 -5.32 11.44 -9.28
C GLN A 50 -4.13 10.53 -9.62
N GLY A 51 -3.34 10.88 -10.65
CA GLY A 51 -2.09 10.21 -10.98
C GLY A 51 -1.06 10.32 -9.86
N CYS A 52 -0.84 11.52 -9.31
CA CYS A 52 0.04 11.73 -8.15
C CYS A 52 -0.38 10.89 -6.94
N LEU A 53 -1.69 10.81 -6.67
CA LEU A 53 -2.22 10.00 -5.58
C LEU A 53 -1.92 8.51 -5.79
N HIS A 54 -2.18 7.98 -6.98
CA HIS A 54 -1.93 6.57 -7.31
C HIS A 54 -0.43 6.22 -7.21
N ILE A 55 0.45 7.09 -7.69
CA ILE A 55 1.91 6.90 -7.56
C ILE A 55 2.35 6.97 -6.10
N THR A 56 1.81 7.90 -5.31
CA THR A 56 2.13 8.01 -3.89
C THR A 56 1.72 6.75 -3.13
N VAL A 57 0.49 6.28 -3.37
CA VAL A 57 -0.02 5.03 -2.80
C VAL A 57 0.82 3.84 -3.24
N ALA A 58 1.17 3.75 -4.53
CA ALA A 58 2.04 2.70 -5.06
C ALA A 58 3.40 2.64 -4.35
N LEU A 59 4.06 3.79 -4.19
CA LEU A 59 5.35 3.89 -3.50
C LEU A 59 5.23 3.47 -2.03
N VAL A 60 4.16 3.88 -1.36
CA VAL A 60 3.90 3.48 0.03
C VAL A 60 3.71 1.97 0.14
N LEU A 61 2.86 1.38 -0.70
CA LEU A 61 2.62 -0.06 -0.71
C LEU A 61 3.88 -0.86 -1.02
N MET A 62 4.73 -0.41 -1.94
CA MET A 62 5.98 -1.10 -2.27
C MET A 62 7.03 -0.99 -1.15
N ARG A 63 7.24 0.22 -0.61
CA ARG A 63 8.32 0.51 0.33
C ARG A 63 7.99 0.10 1.76
N PHE A 64 6.74 0.26 2.17
CA PHE A 64 6.25 0.00 3.53
C PHE A 64 5.42 -1.30 3.62
N ALA A 65 5.42 -2.14 2.58
CA ALA A 65 4.79 -3.47 2.61
C ALA A 65 5.05 -4.27 3.91
N PRO A 66 6.30 -4.41 4.40
CA PRO A 66 6.55 -5.17 5.63
C PRO A 66 5.99 -4.47 6.88
N PHE A 67 5.97 -3.14 6.92
CA PHE A 67 5.39 -2.39 8.03
C PHE A 67 3.87 -2.54 8.06
N LEU A 68 3.21 -2.44 6.91
CA LEU A 68 1.76 -2.69 6.76
C LEU A 68 1.39 -4.15 7.08
N ALA A 69 2.25 -5.10 6.73
CA ALA A 69 2.04 -6.51 7.02
C ALA A 69 2.08 -6.83 8.53
N VAL A 70 2.83 -6.06 9.33
CA VAL A 70 2.86 -6.23 10.80
C VAL A 70 1.51 -5.86 11.43
N PHE A 71 0.77 -4.91 10.87
CA PHE A 71 -0.59 -4.61 11.33
C PHE A 71 -1.57 -5.75 11.05
N ALA A 72 -1.44 -6.43 9.90
CA ALA A 72 -2.29 -7.55 9.54
C ALA A 72 -1.94 -8.85 10.29
N TYR A 73 -0.65 -9.02 10.63
CA TYR A 73 -0.13 -10.18 11.35
C TYR A 73 0.68 -9.73 12.57
N PRO A 74 0.02 -9.25 13.64
CA PRO A 74 0.70 -8.88 14.86
C PRO A 74 1.42 -10.11 15.44
N LYS A 75 2.70 -9.96 15.78
CA LYS A 75 3.43 -11.03 16.47
C LYS A 75 2.79 -11.24 17.85
N PRO A 76 2.58 -12.48 18.31
CA PRO A 76 2.12 -12.72 19.66
C PRO A 76 3.15 -12.16 20.64
N THR A 77 2.73 -11.18 21.43
CA THR A 77 3.51 -10.70 22.58
C THR A 77 3.73 -11.90 23.50
N PRO A 78 4.96 -12.23 23.92
CA PRO A 78 5.17 -13.29 24.90
C PRO A 78 4.41 -12.88 26.16
N SER A 79 3.36 -13.63 26.49
CA SER A 79 2.59 -13.44 27.71
C SER A 79 3.52 -13.68 28.88
N THR A 80 3.74 -12.64 29.68
CA THR A 80 4.29 -12.72 31.03
C THR A 80 3.33 -13.55 31.89
N SER A 81 3.34 -14.86 31.73
CA SER A 81 2.53 -15.80 32.53
C SER A 81 3.28 -17.08 32.88
N GLU A 82 4.59 -17.16 32.64
CA GLU A 82 5.46 -18.21 33.15
C GLU A 82 6.57 -17.65 34.06
N GLN A 83 6.18 -16.82 35.04
CA GLN A 83 7.04 -16.56 36.19
C GLN A 83 6.20 -16.49 37.46
N ASN A 84 5.64 -17.63 37.86
CA ASN A 84 5.46 -17.90 39.28
C ASN A 84 5.97 -19.31 39.60
N PRO A 85 7.25 -19.46 39.98
CA PRO A 85 7.77 -20.71 40.50
C PRO A 85 7.68 -20.81 42.04
N ASP A 86 6.80 -20.07 42.73
CA ASP A 86 6.78 -20.07 44.21
C ASP A 86 5.36 -20.06 44.80
N ALA A 87 4.64 -21.17 44.58
CA ALA A 87 3.40 -21.48 45.29
C ALA A 87 3.34 -22.98 45.67
N THR A 88 4.35 -23.43 46.40
CA THR A 88 4.47 -24.69 47.18
C THR A 88 5.64 -24.43 48.13
N ASP A 89 5.55 -24.42 49.47
CA ASP A 89 4.82 -25.30 50.38
C ASP A 89 4.49 -24.60 51.71
N VAL A 90 3.41 -25.07 52.35
CA VAL A 90 3.02 -24.83 53.75
C VAL A 90 3.83 -25.76 54.66
#